data_AF-A0A9D4T028-F1
#
_entry.id   AF-A0A9D4T028-F1
#
_cell.length_a   1.000
_cell.length_b   1.000
_cell.length_c   1.000
_cell.angle_alpha   90.00
_cell.angle_beta   90.00
_cell.angle_gamma   90.00
#
_symmetry.space_group_name_H-M   'P 1'
#
loop_
_entity.id
_entity.type
_entity.pdbx_description
1 polymer ?
#
loop_
_entity_poly.entity_id
_entity_poly.type
_entity_poly.pdbx_seq_one_letter_code
_entity_poly.pdbx_strand_id
1 'polypeptide(L)'
;MATASGDTTVPELTEEQKKAIAEKRERAIQIRKAKLALRSITESAGGSPTKQQRVVDTGGGFLLDDGTPSSQTVPTPTTVEMPLEHTTCDSCGKQFLMSFLLEKFALEICDKCRDKEDKHKLVTRTDCKNEYLLKDCDLDMREPPLKYILKPNPHHAHGNMKLYLKCQVEERAIVVWGSLEALDEQLEKRDEERSKRKRKAFNKRVKGMKHPSVLQNLV
;
A
#
# COMPACT_ATOMS: atom_id res chain seq x y z
N MET A 1 -10.02 41.81 30.04
CA MET A 1 -10.58 40.90 31.06
C MET A 1 -11.94 40.46 30.56
N ALA A 2 -12.40 39.22 30.56
CA ALA A 2 -11.80 37.91 30.81
C ALA A 2 -12.67 36.85 30.08
N THR A 3 -11.99 35.93 29.41
CA THR A 3 -12.28 34.51 29.12
C THR A 3 -13.69 33.95 29.34
N ALA A 4 -14.35 33.53 28.24
CA ALA A 4 -15.41 32.51 28.26
C ALA A 4 -14.80 31.12 28.08
N SER A 5 -14.91 30.30 29.12
CA SER A 5 -14.46 28.91 29.19
C SER A 5 -15.52 28.00 28.54
N GLY A 6 -15.19 27.37 27.41
CA GLY A 6 -16.02 26.33 26.80
C GLY A 6 -15.74 24.99 27.48
N ASP A 7 -16.72 24.50 28.23
CA ASP A 7 -16.69 23.21 28.89
C ASP A 7 -16.98 22.09 27.87
N THR A 8 -15.99 21.24 27.59
CA THR A 8 -16.14 20.08 26.70
C THR A 8 -16.65 18.89 27.50
N THR A 9 -17.98 18.74 27.56
CA THR A 9 -18.63 17.55 28.10
C THR A 9 -18.54 16.41 27.08
N VAL A 10 -17.77 15.37 27.40
CA VAL A 10 -17.66 14.15 26.59
C VAL A 10 -19.00 13.40 26.67
N PRO A 11 -19.62 12.97 25.55
CA PRO A 11 -20.89 12.25 25.59
C PRO A 11 -20.70 10.88 26.27
N GLU A 12 -21.38 10.68 27.39
CA GLU A 12 -21.37 9.42 28.12
C GLU A 12 -22.07 8.33 27.30
N LEU A 13 -21.34 7.23 27.05
CA LEU A 13 -21.84 6.09 26.29
C LEU A 13 -23.00 5.41 27.05
N THR A 14 -24.03 5.05 26.31
CA THR A 14 -25.19 4.32 26.87
C THR A 14 -24.79 2.96 27.42
N GLU A 15 -25.53 2.46 28.41
CA GLU A 15 -25.23 1.17 29.06
C GLU A 15 -25.24 -0.01 28.08
N GLU A 16 -26.08 0.05 27.04
CA GLU A 16 -26.10 -0.95 25.96
C GLU A 16 -24.80 -0.94 25.14
N GLN A 17 -24.27 0.25 24.82
CA GLN A 17 -23.00 0.39 24.12
C GLN A 17 -21.83 -0.13 24.97
N LYS A 18 -21.83 0.15 26.28
CA LYS A 18 -20.82 -0.38 27.21
C LYS A 18 -20.87 -1.90 27.28
N LYS A 19 -22.07 -2.50 27.33
CA LYS A 19 -22.25 -3.96 27.34
C LYS A 19 -21.76 -4.61 26.04
N ALA A 20 -22.08 -4.03 24.89
CA ALA A 20 -21.61 -4.53 23.59
C ALA A 20 -20.07 -4.42 23.45
N ILE A 21 -19.46 -3.36 23.99
CA ILE A 21 -18.01 -3.21 24.03
C ILE A 21 -17.37 -4.26 24.95
N ALA A 22 -17.97 -4.52 26.12
CA ALA A 22 -17.49 -5.54 27.06
C ALA A 22 -17.56 -6.95 26.46
N GLU A 23 -18.66 -7.32 25.79
CA GLU A 23 -18.84 -8.64 25.16
C GLU A 23 -17.84 -8.85 24.00
N LYS A 24 -17.66 -7.85 23.12
CA LYS A 24 -16.65 -7.90 22.06
C LYS A 24 -15.23 -8.04 22.63
N ARG A 25 -14.95 -7.36 23.74
CA ARG A 25 -13.66 -7.43 24.43
C ARG A 25 -13.42 -8.82 25.00
N GLU A 26 -14.42 -9.44 25.60
CA GLU A 26 -14.34 -10.79 26.16
C GLU A 26 -14.11 -11.85 25.07
N ARG A 27 -14.87 -11.78 23.96
CA ARG A 27 -14.69 -12.69 22.82
C ARG A 27 -13.28 -12.60 22.23
N ALA A 28 -12.71 -11.40 22.13
CA ALA A 28 -11.35 -11.21 21.65
C ALA A 28 -10.30 -11.82 22.61
N ILE A 29 -10.51 -11.71 23.92
CA ILE A 29 -9.64 -12.33 24.95
C ILE A 29 -9.71 -13.85 24.84
N GLN A 30 -10.90 -14.42 24.66
CA GLN A 30 -11.09 -15.88 24.51
C GLN A 30 -10.40 -16.43 23.25
N ILE A 31 -10.54 -15.76 22.11
CA ILE A 31 -9.84 -16.14 20.86
C ILE A 31 -8.31 -16.11 21.07
N ARG A 32 -7.79 -15.09 21.76
CA ARG A 32 -6.35 -14.97 22.03
C ARG A 32 -5.86 -16.08 22.96
N LYS A 33 -6.64 -16.43 23.99
CA LYS A 33 -6.34 -17.54 24.91
C LYS A 33 -6.33 -18.89 24.18
N ALA A 34 -7.29 -19.14 23.29
CA ALA A 34 -7.34 -20.35 22.48
C ALA A 34 -6.14 -20.49 21.53
N LYS A 35 -5.73 -19.40 20.87
CA LYS A 35 -4.54 -19.38 20.01
C LYS A 35 -3.24 -19.65 20.77
N LEU A 36 -3.11 -19.11 21.98
CA LEU A 36 -1.96 -19.37 22.86
C LEU A 36 -1.91 -20.83 23.32
N ALA A 37 -3.06 -21.43 23.63
CA ALA A 37 -3.14 -22.85 23.96
C ALA A 37 -2.75 -23.74 22.76
N LEU A 38 -3.23 -23.44 21.55
CA LEU A 38 -2.80 -24.12 20.33
C LEU A 38 -1.28 -24.06 20.13
N ARG A 39 -0.69 -22.89 20.39
CA ARG A 39 0.76 -22.70 20.28
C ARG A 39 1.55 -23.50 21.33
N SER A 40 1.07 -23.56 22.58
CA SER A 40 1.74 -24.37 23.62
C SER A 40 1.67 -25.87 23.33
N ILE A 41 0.61 -26.34 22.65
CA ILE A 41 0.48 -27.74 22.24
C ILE A 41 1.46 -28.05 21.10
N THR A 42 1.62 -27.13 20.13
CA THR A 42 2.63 -27.28 19.05
C THR A 42 4.07 -27.19 19.55
N GLU A 43 4.32 -26.52 20.67
CA GLU A 43 5.66 -26.40 21.26
C GLU A 43 6.01 -27.56 22.21
N SER A 44 5.00 -28.23 22.79
CA SER A 44 5.21 -29.41 23.68
C SER A 44 5.31 -30.73 22.92
N ALA A 45 4.71 -30.82 21.72
CA ALA A 45 4.94 -31.93 20.80
C ALA A 45 6.08 -31.55 19.84
N GLY A 46 7.33 -31.79 20.24
CA GLY A 46 8.52 -31.60 19.38
C GLY A 46 8.51 -32.53 18.16
N GLY A 47 7.65 -32.25 17.18
CA GLY A 47 7.41 -33.10 16.02
C GLY A 47 6.85 -32.30 14.86
N SER A 48 7.70 -32.02 13.88
CA SER A 48 7.28 -31.77 12.50
C SER A 48 6.37 -32.93 12.04
N PRO A 49 5.23 -32.70 11.37
CA PRO A 49 4.52 -33.78 10.71
C PRO A 49 5.23 -34.07 9.38
N THR A 50 6.49 -34.48 9.43
CA THR A 50 7.16 -35.09 8.28
C THR A 50 6.93 -36.58 8.39
N LYS A 51 5.86 -37.07 7.75
CA LYS A 51 5.67 -38.50 7.51
C LYS A 51 6.82 -38.95 6.60
N GLN A 52 7.85 -39.56 7.20
CA GLN A 52 9.01 -40.06 6.48
C GLN A 52 8.60 -41.30 5.68
N GLN A 53 8.31 -41.12 4.40
CA GLN A 53 8.29 -42.21 3.43
C GLN A 53 9.75 -42.56 3.10
N ARG A 54 10.12 -43.84 3.17
CA ARG A 54 11.48 -44.28 2.82
C ARG A 54 11.69 -44.06 1.33
N VAL A 55 12.60 -43.15 1.03
CA VAL A 55 12.99 -42.86 -0.33
C VAL A 55 14.25 -43.68 -0.65
N VAL A 56 14.22 -44.43 -1.75
CA VAL A 56 15.38 -45.14 -2.28
C VAL A 56 16.05 -44.24 -3.33
N ASP A 57 17.34 -43.94 -3.11
CA ASP A 57 18.18 -43.15 -4.00
C ASP A 57 18.64 -43.98 -5.20
N THR A 58 18.23 -43.57 -6.41
CA THR A 58 18.65 -44.20 -7.67
C THR A 58 19.78 -43.44 -8.39
N GLY A 59 20.52 -42.57 -7.69
CA GLY A 59 21.80 -42.04 -8.18
C GLY A 59 21.68 -41.00 -9.30
N GLY A 60 20.55 -40.30 -9.37
CA GLY A 60 20.23 -39.34 -10.44
C GLY A 60 19.34 -38.18 -9.98
N GLY A 61 19.60 -37.59 -8.81
CA GLY A 61 19.18 -36.22 -8.46
C GLY A 61 17.69 -35.85 -8.50
N PHE A 62 16.75 -36.80 -8.55
CA PHE A 62 15.31 -36.51 -8.50
C PHE A 62 14.57 -37.58 -7.69
N LEU A 63 13.61 -37.14 -6.85
CA LEU A 63 12.91 -37.97 -5.87
C LEU A 63 11.46 -38.19 -6.28
N LEU A 64 11.05 -39.44 -6.47
CA LEU A 64 9.66 -39.83 -6.71
C LEU A 64 9.15 -40.71 -5.56
N ASP A 65 7.88 -40.50 -5.19
CA ASP A 65 7.16 -41.23 -4.13
C ASP A 65 6.25 -42.29 -4.78
N ASP A 66 6.50 -43.57 -4.52
CA ASP A 66 5.73 -44.68 -5.08
C ASP A 66 4.50 -45.01 -4.20
N GLY A 67 3.30 -44.74 -4.71
CA GLY A 67 2.10 -45.46 -4.28
C GLY A 67 0.77 -44.69 -4.30
N THR A 68 0.18 -44.50 -5.49
CA THR A 68 -1.28 -44.68 -5.77
C THR A 68 -1.57 -44.48 -7.26
N PRO A 69 -2.37 -45.36 -7.92
CA PRO A 69 -2.85 -45.13 -9.27
C PRO A 69 -4.07 -44.21 -9.24
N SER A 70 -3.85 -42.89 -9.16
CA SER A 70 -4.93 -41.91 -9.33
C SER A 70 -4.80 -41.23 -10.69
N SER A 71 -5.70 -41.64 -11.59
CA SER A 71 -6.16 -40.98 -12.81
C SER A 71 -5.32 -39.77 -13.25
N GLN A 72 -4.47 -39.97 -14.26
CA GLN A 72 -3.91 -38.88 -15.04
C GLN A 72 -5.05 -38.22 -15.83
N THR A 73 -5.74 -37.26 -15.23
CA THR A 73 -6.34 -36.19 -16.02
C THR A 73 -5.18 -35.38 -16.58
N VAL A 74 -4.79 -35.68 -17.80
CA VAL A 74 -3.96 -34.79 -18.62
C VAL A 74 -4.53 -33.37 -18.52
N PRO A 75 -3.80 -32.38 -18.01
CA PRO A 75 -4.22 -31.00 -18.16
C PRO A 75 -4.22 -30.71 -19.65
N THR A 76 -5.41 -30.55 -20.21
CA THR A 76 -5.63 -30.03 -21.57
C THR A 76 -4.79 -28.77 -21.74
N PRO A 77 -4.03 -28.63 -22.84
CA PRO A 77 -3.30 -27.40 -23.10
C PRO A 77 -4.32 -26.25 -23.18
N THR A 78 -4.30 -25.37 -22.18
CA THR A 78 -5.00 -24.09 -22.23
C THR A 78 -4.55 -23.40 -23.51
N THR A 79 -5.45 -23.30 -24.49
CA THR A 79 -5.21 -22.53 -25.70
C THR A 79 -4.85 -21.11 -25.26
N VAL A 80 -3.60 -20.74 -25.47
CA VAL A 80 -3.15 -19.37 -25.24
C VAL A 80 -3.70 -18.60 -26.43
N GLU A 81 -4.85 -17.95 -26.27
CA GLU A 81 -5.38 -17.04 -27.29
C GLU A 81 -4.35 -15.92 -27.46
N MET A 82 -3.50 -16.05 -28.47
CA MET A 82 -2.61 -15.00 -28.92
C MET A 82 -3.49 -13.84 -29.40
N PRO A 83 -3.39 -12.64 -28.79
CA PRO A 83 -4.09 -11.48 -29.32
C PRO A 83 -3.56 -11.19 -30.73
N LEU A 84 -4.40 -11.40 -31.74
CA LEU A 84 -4.07 -11.12 -33.15
C LEU A 84 -4.34 -9.65 -33.54
N GLU A 85 -4.96 -8.88 -32.65
CA GLU A 85 -5.34 -7.48 -32.87
C GLU A 85 -4.09 -6.58 -32.75
N HIS A 86 -3.74 -5.90 -33.84
CA HIS A 86 -2.65 -4.93 -33.87
C HIS A 86 -3.16 -3.56 -33.44
N THR A 87 -2.54 -2.97 -32.42
CA THR A 87 -2.83 -1.60 -31.97
C THR A 87 -1.86 -0.62 -32.59
N THR A 88 -2.26 0.65 -32.75
CA THR A 88 -1.40 1.68 -33.37
C THR A 88 -0.78 2.56 -32.29
N CYS A 89 0.52 2.83 -32.39
CA CYS A 89 1.21 3.65 -31.39
C CYS A 89 0.88 5.15 -31.56
N ASP A 90 0.35 5.79 -30.52
CA ASP A 90 0.01 7.22 -30.55
C ASP A 90 1.21 8.13 -30.81
N SER A 91 2.41 7.71 -30.41
CA SER A 91 3.62 8.53 -30.55
C SER A 91 4.30 8.42 -31.91
N CYS A 92 4.16 7.31 -32.63
CA CYS A 92 4.88 7.10 -33.90
C CYS A 92 4.03 6.53 -35.05
N GLY A 93 2.75 6.24 -34.81
CA GLY A 93 1.81 5.70 -35.80
C GLY A 93 2.10 4.28 -36.27
N LYS A 94 3.07 3.57 -35.66
CA LYS A 94 3.41 2.19 -36.03
C LYS A 94 2.50 1.20 -35.34
N GLN A 95 2.11 0.16 -36.06
CA GLN A 95 1.36 -0.96 -35.51
C GLN A 95 2.25 -1.81 -34.60
N PHE A 96 1.71 -2.24 -33.46
CA PHE A 96 2.35 -3.16 -32.53
C PHE A 96 1.30 -4.08 -31.89
N LEU A 97 1.69 -5.31 -31.58
CA LEU A 97 0.78 -6.29 -30.96
C LEU A 97 0.70 -6.10 -29.45
N MET A 98 1.86 -6.08 -28.79
CA MET A 98 1.96 -5.95 -27.34
C MET A 98 3.04 -4.94 -26.98
N SER A 99 2.79 -4.17 -25.93
CA SER A 99 3.78 -3.33 -25.28
C SER A 99 3.57 -3.37 -23.78
N PHE A 100 4.61 -3.01 -23.01
CA PHE A 100 4.52 -2.96 -21.56
C PHE A 100 3.40 -2.01 -21.08
N LEU A 101 3.27 -0.85 -21.75
CA LEU A 101 2.29 0.16 -21.37
C LEU A 101 0.86 -0.28 -21.73
N LEU A 102 0.67 -0.96 -22.86
CA LEU A 102 -0.63 -1.49 -23.24
C LEU A 102 -1.07 -2.59 -22.28
N GLU A 103 -0.17 -3.52 -21.96
CA GLU A 103 -0.49 -4.66 -21.09
C GLU A 103 -0.81 -4.23 -19.65
N LYS A 104 0.00 -3.34 -19.06
CA LYS A 104 -0.13 -2.98 -17.64
C LYS A 104 -1.03 -1.77 -17.40
N PHE A 105 -1.04 -0.81 -18.32
CA PHE A 105 -1.75 0.48 -18.14
C PHE A 105 -2.83 0.75 -19.20
N ALA A 106 -3.00 -0.13 -20.20
CA ALA A 106 -3.86 0.09 -21.37
C ALA A 106 -3.58 1.43 -22.07
N LEU A 107 -2.30 1.71 -22.29
CA LEU A 107 -1.87 2.84 -23.13
C LEU A 107 -1.25 2.33 -24.43
N GLU A 108 -1.71 2.90 -25.54
CA GLU A 108 -1.38 2.51 -26.91
C GLU A 108 -0.02 3.08 -27.34
N ILE A 109 1.04 2.74 -26.60
CA ILE A 109 2.39 3.22 -26.86
C ILE A 109 3.33 2.03 -26.98
N CYS A 110 4.07 1.95 -28.09
CA CYS A 110 5.04 0.90 -28.32
C CYS A 110 6.27 1.06 -27.42
N ASP A 111 6.98 -0.03 -27.14
CA ASP A 111 8.14 -0.01 -26.23
C ASP A 111 9.30 0.87 -26.72
N LYS A 112 9.37 1.17 -28.02
CA LYS A 112 10.37 2.08 -28.59
C LYS A 112 10.09 3.55 -28.26
N CYS A 113 8.83 3.92 -28.14
CA CYS A 113 8.39 5.28 -27.78
C CYS A 113 8.23 5.45 -26.26
N ARG A 114 8.45 4.39 -25.49
CA ARG A 114 8.33 4.42 -24.04
C ARG A 114 9.49 5.21 -23.41
N ASP A 115 9.18 6.44 -23.05
CA ASP A 115 10.02 7.29 -22.22
C ASP A 115 9.87 6.97 -20.72
N LYS A 116 10.92 6.41 -20.09
CA LYS A 116 10.90 5.98 -18.68
C LYS A 116 11.21 7.12 -17.70
N GLU A 117 11.83 8.20 -18.15
CA GLU A 117 12.33 9.27 -17.28
C GLU A 117 11.30 10.39 -17.13
N ASP A 118 10.61 10.74 -18.22
CA ASP A 118 9.67 11.86 -18.21
C ASP A 118 8.20 11.40 -18.15
N LYS A 119 7.58 11.14 -19.31
CA LYS A 119 6.11 10.95 -19.41
C LYS A 119 5.62 9.62 -18.85
N HIS A 120 6.33 8.52 -19.12
CA HIS A 120 5.92 7.17 -18.69
C HIS A 120 6.70 6.71 -17.46
N LYS A 121 7.16 7.66 -16.64
CA LYS A 121 7.74 7.39 -15.34
C LYS A 121 6.72 6.73 -14.43
N LEU A 122 7.18 5.75 -13.65
CA LEU A 122 6.38 5.13 -12.62
C LEU A 122 6.54 5.89 -11.31
N VAL A 123 5.42 6.25 -10.69
CA VAL A 123 5.35 7.00 -9.43
C VAL A 123 4.72 6.14 -8.35
N THR A 124 5.21 6.22 -7.12
CA THR A 124 4.65 5.41 -6.03
C THR A 124 3.32 5.99 -5.55
N ARG A 125 2.47 5.17 -4.92
CA ARG A 125 1.24 5.65 -4.26
C ARG A 125 1.49 6.81 -3.30
N THR A 126 2.63 6.81 -2.59
CA THR A 126 3.00 7.89 -1.67
C THR A 126 3.35 9.17 -2.41
N ASP A 127 4.05 9.07 -3.54
CA ASP A 127 4.39 10.24 -4.36
C ASP A 127 3.13 10.85 -4.97
N CYS A 128 2.20 10.02 -5.45
CA CYS A 128 0.88 10.47 -5.93
C CYS A 128 0.15 11.35 -4.90
N LYS A 129 0.20 10.97 -3.61
CA LYS A 129 -0.42 11.74 -2.53
C LYS A 129 0.36 13.00 -2.16
N ASN A 130 1.69 12.95 -2.25
CA ASN A 130 2.56 14.00 -1.75
C ASN A 130 2.80 15.12 -2.76
N GLU A 131 2.93 14.75 -4.03
CA GLU A 131 3.20 15.64 -5.17
C GLU A 131 1.90 16.08 -5.83
N TYR A 132 0.93 15.19 -6.05
CA TYR A 132 -0.33 15.53 -6.73
C TYR A 132 -1.51 15.79 -5.77
N LEU A 133 -1.24 15.76 -4.46
CA LEU A 133 -2.24 15.97 -3.39
C LEU A 133 -3.50 15.08 -3.54
N LEU A 134 -3.37 13.92 -4.19
CA LEU A 134 -4.46 13.00 -4.42
C LEU A 134 -4.81 12.21 -3.15
N LYS A 135 -6.09 11.88 -2.98
CA LYS A 135 -6.57 11.01 -1.89
C LYS A 135 -6.70 9.57 -2.38
N ASP A 136 -6.87 8.64 -1.45
CA ASP A 136 -7.06 7.22 -1.79
C ASP A 136 -8.31 6.97 -2.63
N CYS A 137 -9.38 7.74 -2.42
CA CYS A 137 -10.58 7.67 -3.25
C CYS A 137 -10.32 8.11 -4.70
N ASP A 138 -9.41 9.05 -4.92
CA ASP A 138 -9.10 9.55 -6.26
C ASP A 138 -8.28 8.54 -7.07
N LEU A 139 -7.53 7.68 -6.39
CA LEU A 139 -6.73 6.62 -7.00
C LEU A 139 -7.52 5.33 -7.23
N ASP A 140 -8.24 4.86 -6.21
CA ASP A 140 -8.86 3.53 -6.21
C ASP A 140 -10.34 3.54 -6.62
N MET A 141 -11.10 4.63 -6.34
CA MET A 141 -12.57 4.63 -6.46
C MET A 141 -13.10 5.43 -7.65
N ARG A 142 -12.45 6.53 -8.04
CA ARG A 142 -12.93 7.33 -9.16
C ARG A 142 -12.83 6.57 -10.47
N GLU A 143 -13.86 6.69 -11.30
CA GLU A 143 -13.86 6.16 -12.66
C GLU A 143 -13.00 7.04 -13.60
N PRO A 144 -12.29 6.46 -14.58
CA PRO A 144 -11.85 5.05 -14.63
C PRO A 144 -10.78 4.75 -13.55
N PRO A 145 -10.81 3.59 -12.86
CA PRO A 145 -9.82 3.26 -11.84
C PRO A 145 -8.39 3.25 -12.41
N LEU A 146 -7.45 3.87 -11.70
CA LEU A 146 -6.06 3.93 -12.15
C LEU A 146 -5.40 2.55 -12.03
N LYS A 147 -4.84 2.07 -13.14
CA LYS A 147 -4.08 0.82 -13.16
C LYS A 147 -2.74 1.00 -12.46
N TYR A 148 -2.25 -0.06 -11.82
CA TYR A 148 -0.99 -0.04 -11.09
C TYR A 148 -0.24 -1.36 -11.19
N ILE A 149 1.07 -1.31 -10.96
CA ILE A 149 1.94 -2.47 -10.84
C ILE A 149 2.30 -2.67 -9.38
N LEU A 150 2.24 -3.91 -8.90
CA LEU A 150 2.73 -4.30 -7.59
C LEU A 150 4.21 -4.69 -7.69
N LYS A 151 5.06 -4.06 -6.89
CA LYS A 151 6.49 -4.41 -6.76
C LYS A 151 6.83 -4.62 -5.27
N PRO A 152 7.71 -5.56 -4.90
CA PRO A 152 8.21 -5.63 -3.52
C PRO A 152 8.88 -4.32 -3.11
N ASN A 153 8.65 -3.91 -1.86
CA ASN A 153 9.25 -2.70 -1.31
C ASN A 153 10.75 -2.95 -1.02
N PRO A 154 11.68 -2.16 -1.57
CA PRO A 154 13.12 -2.34 -1.38
C PRO A 154 13.55 -2.15 0.07
N HIS A 155 12.77 -1.43 0.89
CA HIS A 155 13.07 -1.23 2.31
C HIS A 155 12.39 -2.26 3.23
N HIS A 156 11.28 -2.86 2.79
CA HIS A 156 10.47 -3.76 3.60
C HIS A 156 10.03 -4.98 2.79
N ALA A 157 10.71 -6.12 2.99
CA ALA A 157 10.45 -7.35 2.23
C ALA A 157 9.00 -7.86 2.30
N HIS A 158 8.27 -7.53 3.36
CA HIS A 158 6.88 -7.97 3.57
C HIS A 158 5.82 -7.07 2.91
N GLY A 159 6.21 -5.89 2.40
CA GLY A 159 5.29 -4.93 1.83
C GLY A 159 5.43 -4.83 0.30
N ASN A 160 4.32 -4.84 -0.42
CA ASN A 160 4.30 -4.47 -1.84
C ASN A 160 4.01 -2.96 -1.97
N MET A 161 4.71 -2.29 -2.88
CA MET A 161 4.37 -0.94 -3.32
C MET A 161 3.48 -0.99 -4.56
N LYS A 162 2.54 -0.04 -4.64
CA LYS A 162 1.79 0.24 -5.87
C LYS A 162 2.52 1.32 -6.66
N LEU A 163 2.79 1.04 -7.93
CA LEU A 163 3.38 1.94 -8.91
C LEU A 163 2.33 2.33 -9.94
N TYR A 164 2.06 3.62 -10.04
CA TYR A 164 1.15 4.21 -11.01
C TYR A 164 1.94 4.89 -12.12
N LEU A 165 1.30 5.13 -13.27
CA LEU A 165 1.93 5.84 -14.37
C LEU A 165 1.74 7.36 -14.23
N LYS A 166 2.83 8.12 -14.33
CA LYS A 166 2.85 9.57 -14.08
C LYS A 166 1.81 10.34 -14.92
N CYS A 167 1.72 10.09 -16.23
CA CYS A 167 0.74 10.77 -17.08
C CYS A 167 -0.72 10.56 -16.64
N GLN A 168 -1.10 9.33 -16.27
CA GLN A 168 -2.46 9.04 -15.78
C GLN A 168 -2.74 9.71 -14.43
N VAL A 169 -1.72 9.84 -13.59
CA VAL A 169 -1.82 10.54 -12.30
C VAL A 169 -1.97 12.05 -12.51
N GLU A 170 -1.26 12.63 -13.48
CA GLU A 170 -1.40 14.04 -13.88
C GLU A 170 -2.80 14.34 -14.40
N GLU A 171 -3.32 13.52 -15.30
CA GLU A 171 -4.70 13.62 -15.79
C GLU A 171 -5.71 13.53 -14.63
N ARG A 172 -5.50 12.60 -13.70
CA ARG A 172 -6.35 12.48 -12.51
C ARG A 172 -6.25 13.73 -11.63
N ALA A 173 -5.06 14.31 -11.48
CA ALA A 173 -4.85 15.52 -10.70
C ALA A 173 -5.57 16.71 -11.33
N ILE A 174 -5.54 16.85 -12.65
CA ILE A 174 -6.31 17.87 -13.37
C ILE A 174 -7.81 17.69 -13.13
N VAL A 175 -8.33 16.45 -13.13
CA VAL A 175 -9.75 16.20 -12.83
C VAL A 175 -10.12 16.59 -11.38
N VAL A 176 -9.21 16.43 -10.42
CA VAL A 176 -9.47 16.74 -9.01
C VAL A 176 -9.32 18.23 -8.71
N TRP A 177 -8.30 18.88 -9.26
CA TRP A 177 -7.92 20.26 -8.96
C TRP A 177 -8.35 21.28 -10.02
N GLY A 178 -8.83 20.82 -11.18
CA GLY A 178 -9.24 21.64 -12.32
C GLY A 178 -8.09 21.99 -13.26
N SER A 179 -6.93 22.38 -12.73
CA SER A 179 -5.72 22.69 -13.50
C SER A 179 -4.46 22.33 -12.73
N LEU A 180 -3.34 22.18 -13.45
CA LEU A 180 -2.02 22.00 -12.81
C LEU A 180 -1.59 23.24 -12.02
N GLU A 181 -1.95 24.44 -12.50
CA GLU A 181 -1.69 25.69 -11.78
C GLU A 181 -2.40 25.74 -10.42
N ALA A 182 -3.66 25.29 -10.37
CA ALA A 182 -4.41 25.20 -9.11
C ALA A 182 -3.79 24.18 -8.14
N LEU A 183 -3.21 23.08 -8.65
CA LEU A 183 -2.47 22.12 -7.82
C LEU A 183 -1.19 22.76 -7.24
N ASP A 184 -0.43 23.48 -8.06
CA ASP A 184 0.81 24.15 -7.63
C ASP A 184 0.55 25.19 -6.54
N GLU A 185 -0.49 26.01 -6.67
CA GLU A 185 -0.90 26.93 -5.61
C GLU A 185 -1.20 26.22 -4.27
N GLN A 186 -1.80 25.03 -4.33
CA GLN A 186 -2.14 24.26 -3.12
C GLN A 186 -0.89 23.64 -2.48
N LEU A 187 0.08 23.23 -3.29
CA LEU A 187 1.39 22.78 -2.81
C LEU A 187 2.13 23.91 -2.09
N GLU A 188 2.17 25.10 -2.69
CA GLU A 188 2.79 26.29 -2.09
C GLU A 188 2.12 26.65 -0.75
N LYS A 189 0.78 26.70 -0.71
CA LYS A 189 0.02 26.92 0.53
C LYS A 189 0.39 25.88 1.59
N ARG A 190 0.49 24.60 1.22
CA ARG A 190 0.88 23.52 2.14
C ARG A 190 2.31 23.70 2.68
N ASP A 191 3.26 24.11 1.84
CA ASP A 191 4.64 24.30 2.24
C ASP A 191 4.86 25.57 3.07
N GLU A 192 4.12 26.64 2.79
CA GLU A 192 4.05 27.81 3.67
C GLU A 192 3.52 27.43 5.05
N GLU A 193 2.40 26.70 5.13
CA GLU A 193 1.84 26.27 6.39
C GLU A 193 2.80 25.37 7.17
N ARG A 194 3.46 24.43 6.48
CA ARG A 194 4.48 23.57 7.06
C ARG A 194 5.63 24.41 7.63
N SER A 195 6.07 25.43 6.90
CA SER A 195 7.13 26.35 7.33
C SER A 195 6.69 27.21 8.54
N LYS A 196 5.46 27.73 8.53
CA LYS A 196 4.86 28.45 9.65
C LYS A 196 4.77 27.56 10.91
N ARG A 197 4.34 26.29 10.76
CA ARG A 197 4.29 25.30 11.86
C ARG A 197 5.68 24.98 12.40
N LYS A 198 6.68 24.76 11.53
CA LYS A 198 8.09 24.55 11.94
C LYS A 198 8.63 25.75 12.73
N ARG A 199 8.41 26.97 12.25
CA ARG A 199 8.83 28.20 12.94
C ARG A 199 8.16 28.37 14.30
N LYS A 200 6.85 28.12 14.40
CA LYS A 200 6.11 28.14 15.68
C LYS A 200 6.65 27.08 16.66
N ALA A 201 6.90 25.86 16.19
CA ALA A 201 7.45 24.79 17.01
C ALA A 201 8.85 25.12 17.52
N PHE A 202 9.72 25.68 16.67
CA PHE A 202 11.05 26.14 17.07
C PHE A 202 10.97 27.26 18.13
N ASN A 203 10.16 28.29 17.89
CA ASN A 203 9.97 29.38 18.85
C ASN A 203 9.44 28.88 20.20
N LYS A 204 8.52 27.91 20.19
CA LYS A 204 8.01 27.27 21.42
C LYS A 204 9.13 26.55 22.17
N ARG A 205 9.99 25.80 21.47
CA ARG A 205 11.16 25.12 22.06
C ARG A 205 12.15 26.12 22.68
N VAL A 206 12.48 27.19 21.95
CA VAL A 206 13.38 28.25 22.44
C VAL A 206 12.81 28.95 23.67
N LYS A 207 11.52 29.29 23.68
CA LYS A 207 10.87 29.88 24.86
C LYS A 207 10.90 28.95 26.07
N GLY A 208 10.70 27.64 25.87
CA GLY A 208 10.82 26.64 26.93
C GLY A 208 12.23 26.54 27.51
N MET A 209 13.27 26.68 26.67
CA MET A 209 14.67 26.70 27.13
C MET A 209 15.04 27.98 27.88
N LYS A 210 14.37 29.11 27.59
CA LYS A 210 14.62 30.41 28.23
C LYS A 210 13.91 30.60 29.57
N HIS A 211 12.98 29.72 29.95
CA HIS A 211 12.38 29.71 31.29
C HIS A 211 13.16 28.72 32.18
N PRO A 212 13.99 29.20 33.12
CA PRO A 212 14.82 28.33 33.93
C PRO A 212 14.00 27.77 35.09
N SER A 213 13.42 26.57 34.93
CA SER A 213 12.98 25.74 36.06
C SER A 213 14.07 24.75 36.50
N VAL A 214 15.35 25.02 36.18
CA VAL A 214 16.51 24.18 36.55
C VAL A 214 17.68 25.04 37.06
N LEU A 215 17.38 26.14 37.76
CA LEU A 215 18.37 26.94 38.51
C LEU A 215 17.85 27.26 39.93
N GLN A 216 17.15 26.30 40.55
CA GLN A 216 16.59 26.51 41.89
C GLN A 216 16.77 25.31 42.85
N ASN A 217 17.76 24.44 42.61
CA ASN A 217 18.15 23.38 43.55
C ASN A 217 19.67 23.39 43.88
N LEU A 218 20.25 24.59 44.00
CA LEU A 218 21.65 24.79 44.44
C LEU A 218 21.73 26.03 45.34
N VAL A 219 21.10 25.96 46.51
CA VAL A 219 21.45 26.69 47.73
C VAL A 219 21.21 25.75 48.90
#